data_AF-A0A3B8Q1E2-F1
#
_entry.id   AF-A0A3B8Q1E2-F1
#
_cell.length_a   1.000
_cell.length_b   1.000
_cell.length_c   1.000
_cell.angle_alpha   90.00
_cell.angle_beta   90.00
_cell.angle_gamma   90.00
#
_symmetry.space_group_name_H-M   'P 1'
#
loop_
_entity.id
_entity.type
_entity.pdbx_description
1 polymer ?
#
loop_
_entity_poly.entity_id
_entity_poly.type
_entity_poly.pdbx_seq_one_letter_code
_entity_poly.pdbx_strand_id
1 'polypeptide(L)'
;MNQNNQTINYDLGHFEGFNFRTESAIERALTAQDIVAWNHDRDGEAEFWPAGNKPELSVVFEGQNCVTASELLALASLLDDLGGDTQENYLSVYFAVAIHGGSLGKLTADQIRDQAPCCFFGTNFTDVRREAAFELFELYYPELYRIWESTPCDGLIFDTDRFLDSPSLTVAEVHLGSEVAVLVSLW
;
A
#
# COMPACT_ATOMS: atom_id res chain seq x y z
N MET A 1 6.97 -2.91 34.28
CA MET A 1 7.60 -3.21 32.99
C MET A 1 7.76 -1.89 32.28
N ASN A 2 8.98 -1.50 31.93
CA ASN A 2 9.22 -0.28 31.17
C ASN A 2 8.62 -0.49 29.78
N GLN A 3 7.51 0.19 29.48
CA GLN A 3 7.14 0.44 28.09
C GLN A 3 8.29 1.25 27.51
N ASN A 4 9.12 0.61 26.69
CA ASN A 4 10.03 1.35 25.83
C ASN A 4 9.16 2.35 25.07
N ASN A 5 9.42 3.65 25.21
CA ASN A 5 8.82 4.68 24.38
C ASN A 5 9.27 4.46 22.93
N GLN A 6 8.68 3.47 22.25
CA GLN A 6 8.86 3.31 20.82
C GLN A 6 8.15 4.48 20.17
N THR A 7 8.96 5.30 19.49
CA THR A 7 8.53 6.53 18.86
C THR A 7 8.31 6.24 17.39
N ILE A 8 7.16 6.65 16.85
CA ILE A 8 6.90 6.60 15.41
C ILE A 8 7.48 7.87 14.80
N ASN A 9 8.42 7.71 13.88
CA ASN A 9 9.14 8.82 13.25
C ASN A 9 8.44 9.39 12.01
N TYR A 10 7.34 8.76 11.59
CA TYR A 10 6.59 9.14 10.40
C TYR A 10 5.24 9.75 10.76
N ASP A 11 4.80 10.71 9.96
CA ASP A 11 3.41 11.14 9.98
C ASP A 11 2.56 10.08 9.27
N LEU A 12 1.99 9.17 10.05
CA LEU A 12 1.06 8.15 9.55
C LEU A 12 -0.37 8.71 9.39
N GLY A 13 -0.56 10.02 9.49
CA GLY A 13 -1.88 10.64 9.45
C GLY A 13 -2.63 10.49 10.77
N HIS A 14 -3.94 10.70 10.68
CA HIS A 14 -4.84 10.68 11.83
C HIS A 14 -5.67 9.40 11.86
N PHE A 15 -6.16 9.13 13.06
CA PHE A 15 -7.00 8.00 13.36
C PHE A 15 -8.24 8.46 14.10
N GLU A 16 -9.31 7.75 13.82
CA GLU A 16 -10.53 7.75 14.60
C GLU A 16 -10.50 6.52 15.52
N GLY A 17 -11.39 6.50 16.51
CA GLY A 17 -11.51 5.33 17.35
C GLY A 17 -12.80 5.30 18.16
N PHE A 18 -13.09 4.12 18.70
CA PHE A 18 -14.22 3.87 19.59
C PHE A 18 -13.69 3.39 20.94
N ASN A 19 -14.17 4.01 22.02
CA ASN A 19 -13.80 3.62 23.39
C ASN A 19 -14.93 2.79 24.01
N PHE A 20 -14.63 1.55 24.37
CA PHE A 20 -15.60 0.61 24.93
C PHE A 20 -15.98 0.93 26.38
N ARG A 21 -15.16 1.68 27.11
CA ARG A 21 -15.48 2.11 28.49
C ARG A 21 -16.53 3.20 28.50
N THR A 22 -16.46 4.15 27.56
CA THR A 22 -17.42 5.25 27.45
C THR A 22 -18.54 4.97 26.47
N GLU A 23 -18.46 3.84 25.75
CA GLU A 23 -19.40 3.44 24.68
C GLU A 23 -19.60 4.55 23.64
N SER A 24 -18.51 5.23 23.28
CA SER A 24 -18.56 6.41 22.42
C SER A 24 -17.38 6.48 21.46
N ALA A 25 -17.57 7.24 20.37
CA ALA A 25 -16.46 7.69 19.55
C ALA A 25 -15.49 8.54 20.38
N ILE A 26 -14.21 8.46 20.04
CA ILE A 26 -13.16 9.33 20.57
C ILE A 26 -13.20 10.64 19.75
N GLU A 27 -13.70 11.72 20.34
CA GLU A 27 -14.00 12.97 19.62
C GLU A 27 -12.78 13.80 19.19
N ARG A 28 -11.56 13.37 19.56
CA ARG A 28 -10.32 14.02 19.16
C ARG A 28 -9.65 13.25 18.04
N ALA A 29 -9.00 13.96 17.12
CA ALA A 29 -8.09 13.34 16.17
C ALA A 29 -6.91 12.72 16.92
N LEU A 30 -6.63 11.44 16.64
CA LEU A 30 -5.52 10.70 17.24
C LEU A 30 -4.39 10.58 16.23
N THR A 31 -3.15 10.72 16.68
CA THR A 31 -1.97 10.34 15.87
C THR A 31 -1.63 8.86 16.10
N ALA A 32 -0.77 8.28 15.25
CA ALA A 32 -0.26 6.93 15.51
C ALA A 32 0.48 6.85 16.86
N GLN A 33 1.14 7.92 17.29
CA GLN A 33 1.81 7.98 18.59
C GLN A 33 0.81 8.00 19.75
N ASP A 34 -0.36 8.64 19.60
CA ASP A 34 -1.45 8.57 20.58
C ASP A 34 -1.95 7.14 20.76
N ILE A 35 -2.10 6.38 19.67
CA ILE A 35 -2.52 4.98 19.71
C ILE A 35 -1.46 4.12 20.40
N VAL A 36 -0.18 4.28 20.06
CA VAL A 36 0.92 3.54 20.70
C VAL A 36 1.00 3.84 22.20
N ALA A 37 0.72 5.08 22.59
CA ALA A 37 0.70 5.51 23.99
C ALA A 37 -0.63 5.25 24.70
N TRP A 38 -1.62 4.66 24.03
CA TRP A 38 -2.95 4.45 24.58
C TRP A 38 -2.90 3.50 25.78
N ASN A 39 -3.40 3.97 26.92
CA ASN A 39 -3.37 3.18 28.14
C ASN A 39 -4.73 2.52 28.35
N HIS A 40 -4.85 1.25 27.98
CA HIS A 40 -6.11 0.51 28.09
C HIS A 40 -6.62 0.39 29.54
N ASP A 41 -5.73 0.31 30.53
CA ASP A 41 -6.09 0.28 31.96
C ASP A 41 -6.65 1.62 32.44
N ARG A 42 -6.02 2.73 32.04
CA ARG A 42 -6.38 4.07 32.51
C ARG A 42 -7.50 4.69 31.68
N ASP A 43 -7.44 4.56 30.36
CA ASP A 43 -8.27 5.28 29.39
C ASP A 43 -9.38 4.39 28.82
N GLY A 44 -9.31 3.08 29.00
CA GLY A 44 -10.30 2.11 28.54
C GLY A 44 -9.86 1.38 27.27
N GLU A 45 -10.43 0.19 27.06
CA GLU A 45 -10.26 -0.52 25.79
C GLU A 45 -10.79 0.31 24.63
N ALA A 46 -10.07 0.30 23.51
CA ALA A 46 -10.43 1.04 22.33
C ALA A 46 -9.99 0.34 21.05
N GLU A 47 -10.73 0.57 19.98
CA GLU A 47 -10.39 0.21 18.62
C GLU A 47 -10.13 1.48 17.80
N PHE A 48 -9.22 1.38 16.83
CA PHE A 48 -8.78 2.51 16.02
C PHE A 48 -8.78 2.16 14.54
N TRP A 49 -8.98 3.16 13.68
CA TRP A 49 -8.90 3.01 12.23
C TRP A 49 -8.38 4.29 11.58
N PRO A 50 -7.73 4.21 10.40
CA PRO A 50 -7.26 5.39 9.68
C PRO A 50 -8.42 6.33 9.36
N ALA A 51 -8.23 7.63 9.58
CA ALA A 51 -9.23 8.66 9.30
C ALA A 51 -9.32 9.04 7.81
N GLY A 52 -8.49 8.44 6.95
CA GLY A 52 -8.47 8.69 5.51
C GLY A 52 -7.67 9.91 5.05
N ASN A 53 -7.09 10.70 5.96
CA ASN A 53 -6.29 11.88 5.61
C ASN A 53 -4.86 11.55 5.13
N LYS A 54 -4.46 10.28 5.22
CA LYS A 54 -3.28 9.70 4.57
C LYS A 54 -3.73 8.47 3.77
N PRO A 55 -4.02 8.61 2.47
CA PRO A 55 -4.60 7.53 1.66
C PRO A 55 -3.75 6.27 1.62
N GLU A 56 -2.43 6.41 1.58
CA GLU A 56 -1.47 5.30 1.49
C GLU A 56 -1.53 4.40 2.72
N LEU A 57 -1.68 5.01 3.91
CA LEU A 57 -1.89 4.27 5.15
C LEU A 57 -3.24 3.51 5.11
N SER A 58 -4.28 4.18 4.62
CA SER A 58 -5.64 3.62 4.56
C SER A 58 -5.67 2.37 3.68
N VAL A 59 -4.91 2.37 2.59
CA VAL A 59 -4.71 1.21 1.71
C VAL A 59 -4.02 0.05 2.43
N VAL A 60 -2.93 0.30 3.16
CA VAL A 60 -2.21 -0.78 3.89
C VAL A 60 -3.10 -1.52 4.88
N PHE A 61 -4.05 -0.82 5.50
CA PHE A 61 -5.00 -1.39 6.45
C PHE A 61 -6.39 -1.64 5.85
N GLU A 62 -6.52 -1.61 4.53
CA GLU A 62 -7.80 -1.82 3.85
C GLU A 62 -8.35 -3.22 4.17
N GLY A 63 -9.65 -3.28 4.49
CA GLY A 63 -10.34 -4.52 4.86
C GLY A 63 -10.07 -5.02 6.28
N GLN A 64 -9.25 -4.32 7.07
CA GLN A 64 -9.08 -4.62 8.49
C GLN A 64 -10.17 -3.97 9.34
N ASN A 65 -10.58 -4.62 10.42
CA ASN A 65 -11.61 -4.09 11.33
C ASN A 65 -11.07 -2.96 12.21
N CYS A 66 -9.81 -3.06 12.63
CA CYS A 66 -9.13 -2.09 13.46
C CYS A 66 -7.61 -2.22 13.31
N VAL A 67 -6.89 -1.17 13.69
CA VAL A 67 -5.44 -1.11 13.67
C VAL A 67 -4.89 -1.13 15.09
N THR A 68 -3.85 -1.92 15.31
CA THR A 68 -3.19 -2.06 16.61
C THR A 68 -1.91 -1.23 16.70
N ALA A 69 -1.52 -0.87 17.94
CA ALA A 69 -0.22 -0.23 18.20
C ALA A 69 0.96 -1.06 17.65
N SER A 70 0.90 -2.39 17.75
CA SER A 70 1.92 -3.29 17.21
C SER A 70 2.05 -3.21 15.70
N GLU A 71 0.95 -3.07 14.97
CA GLU A 71 0.96 -2.94 13.52
C GLU A 71 1.52 -1.59 13.08
N LEU A 72 1.16 -0.51 13.77
CA LEU A 72 1.70 0.82 13.49
C LEU A 72 3.22 0.87 13.71
N LEU A 73 3.71 0.22 14.77
CA LEU A 73 5.13 0.10 15.05
C LEU A 73 5.85 -0.78 14.03
N ALA A 74 5.23 -1.90 13.62
CA ALA A 74 5.78 -2.77 12.59
C ALA A 74 5.88 -2.03 11.25
N LEU A 75 4.84 -1.30 10.85
CA LEU A 75 4.86 -0.47 9.65
C LEU A 75 5.95 0.61 9.73
N ALA A 76 6.03 1.36 10.83
CA ALA A 76 7.04 2.40 10.99
C ALA A 76 8.46 1.85 10.88
N SER A 77 8.75 0.71 11.53
CA SER A 77 10.06 0.05 11.43
C SER A 77 10.36 -0.42 10.00
N LEU A 78 9.34 -0.92 9.29
CA LEU A 78 9.48 -1.42 7.93
C LEU A 78 9.73 -0.28 6.94
N LEU A 79 9.07 0.87 7.12
CA LEU A 79 9.33 2.09 6.35
C LEU A 79 10.74 2.63 6.59
N ASP A 80 11.22 2.62 7.84
CA ASP A 80 12.62 2.94 8.17
C ASP A 80 13.57 2.02 7.40
N ASP A 81 13.34 0.71 7.44
CA ASP A 81 14.17 -0.28 6.75
C ASP A 81 14.11 -0.14 5.22
N LEU A 82 12.97 0.30 4.67
CA LEU A 82 12.76 0.59 3.24
C LEU A 82 13.37 1.94 2.80
N GLY A 83 13.72 2.81 3.75
CA GLY A 83 14.36 4.09 3.50
C GLY A 83 13.42 5.31 3.47
N GLY A 84 12.20 5.20 4.00
CA GLY A 84 11.28 6.32 4.18
C GLY A 84 9.81 5.98 3.93
N ASP A 85 8.92 6.97 4.09
CA ASP A 85 7.47 6.85 3.92
C ASP A 85 6.96 7.31 2.55
N THR A 86 7.65 6.90 1.48
CA THR A 86 7.18 7.19 0.12
C THR A 86 5.92 6.39 -0.22
N GLN A 87 5.12 6.89 -1.15
CA GLN A 87 3.90 6.24 -1.62
C GLN A 87 4.18 4.83 -2.15
N GLU A 88 5.28 4.65 -2.88
CA GLU A 88 5.74 3.35 -3.40
C GLU A 88 6.08 2.37 -2.28
N ASN A 89 6.66 2.84 -1.17
CA ASN A 89 6.96 1.98 -0.03
C ASN A 89 5.66 1.50 0.64
N TYR A 90 4.67 2.38 0.84
CA TYR A 90 3.36 1.95 1.34
C TYR A 90 2.69 0.95 0.40
N LEU A 91 2.72 1.18 -0.90
CA LEU A 91 2.11 0.29 -1.89
C LEU A 91 2.83 -1.06 -1.97
N SER A 92 4.15 -1.07 -1.82
CA SER A 92 4.94 -2.32 -1.75
C SER A 92 4.59 -3.11 -0.48
N VAL A 93 4.40 -2.44 0.66
CA VAL A 93 3.92 -3.07 1.89
C VAL A 93 2.50 -3.61 1.71
N TYR A 94 1.59 -2.82 1.18
CA TYR A 94 0.22 -3.25 0.87
C TYR A 94 0.22 -4.48 -0.03
N PHE A 95 1.00 -4.48 -1.11
CA PHE A 95 1.06 -5.58 -2.05
C PHE A 95 1.54 -6.87 -1.35
N ALA A 96 2.59 -6.79 -0.54
CA ALA A 96 3.09 -7.93 0.23
C ALA A 96 2.06 -8.46 1.24
N VAL A 97 1.28 -7.60 1.89
CA VAL A 97 0.28 -8.00 2.90
C VAL A 97 -1.02 -8.50 2.25
N ALA A 98 -1.66 -7.68 1.43
CA ALA A 98 -2.99 -7.92 0.89
C ALA A 98 -3.00 -8.90 -0.29
N ILE A 99 -1.97 -8.86 -1.14
CA ILE A 99 -1.92 -9.66 -2.37
C ILE A 99 -1.14 -10.96 -2.14
N HIS A 100 -0.02 -10.89 -1.43
CA HIS A 100 0.80 -12.08 -1.14
C HIS A 100 0.51 -12.74 0.23
N GLY A 101 -0.40 -12.17 1.03
CA GLY A 101 -0.82 -12.77 2.31
C GLY A 101 0.24 -12.68 3.41
N GLY A 102 1.20 -11.75 3.29
CA GLY A 102 2.20 -11.46 4.31
C GLY A 102 1.58 -10.92 5.59
N SER A 103 2.27 -11.11 6.71
CA SER A 103 1.88 -10.50 7.99
C SER A 103 2.84 -9.37 8.30
N LEU A 104 2.30 -8.16 8.53
CA LEU A 104 3.07 -6.94 8.72
C LEU A 104 4.18 -7.08 9.79
N GLY A 105 3.88 -7.73 10.92
CA GLY A 105 4.86 -7.95 11.99
C GLY A 105 5.94 -9.02 11.70
N LYS A 106 5.90 -9.67 10.54
CA LYS A 106 6.87 -10.69 10.10
C LYS A 106 7.58 -10.35 8.80
N LEU A 107 7.07 -9.37 8.05
CA LEU A 107 7.68 -8.93 6.79
C LEU A 107 9.01 -8.24 7.07
N THR A 108 9.98 -8.46 6.19
CA THR A 108 11.24 -7.73 6.17
C THR A 108 11.33 -6.84 4.93
N ALA A 109 12.14 -5.79 5.00
CA ALA A 109 12.36 -4.92 3.85
C ALA A 109 12.94 -5.67 2.64
N ASP A 110 13.77 -6.70 2.86
CA ASP A 110 14.32 -7.53 1.78
C ASP A 110 13.21 -8.33 1.07
N GLN A 111 12.28 -8.94 1.83
CA GLN A 111 11.13 -9.64 1.24
C GLN A 111 10.27 -8.71 0.39
N ILE A 112 10.09 -7.48 0.84
CA ILE A 112 9.30 -6.48 0.10
C ILE A 112 10.02 -6.04 -1.16
N ARG A 113 11.33 -5.79 -1.11
CA ARG A 113 12.13 -5.41 -2.27
C ARG A 113 12.17 -6.52 -3.32
N ASP A 114 12.30 -7.76 -2.89
CA ASP A 114 12.32 -8.93 -3.78
C ASP A 114 10.98 -9.14 -4.50
N GLN A 115 9.88 -8.64 -3.93
CA GLN A 115 8.51 -8.80 -4.44
C GLN A 115 7.86 -7.46 -4.82
N ALA A 116 8.66 -6.39 -4.94
CA ALA A 116 8.14 -5.05 -5.13
C ALA A 116 7.43 -4.95 -6.49
N PRO A 117 6.17 -4.49 -6.53
CA PRO A 117 5.48 -4.27 -7.80
C PRO A 117 6.04 -3.03 -8.51
N CYS A 118 6.01 -3.04 -9.84
CA CYS A 118 6.05 -1.80 -10.62
C CYS A 118 4.79 -0.99 -10.29
N CYS A 119 4.97 0.25 -9.87
CA CYS A 119 3.88 1.15 -9.49
C CYS A 119 3.66 2.20 -10.58
N PHE A 120 2.44 2.24 -11.14
CA PHE A 120 2.03 3.24 -12.13
C PHE A 120 0.91 4.09 -11.55
N PHE A 121 0.99 5.40 -11.69
CA PHE A 121 0.07 6.35 -11.05
C PHE A 121 -0.72 7.17 -12.07
N GLY A 122 -1.92 7.60 -11.71
CA GLY A 122 -2.68 8.54 -12.52
C GLY A 122 -4.04 8.86 -11.94
N THR A 123 -4.98 9.24 -12.80
CA THR A 123 -6.31 9.74 -12.37
C THR A 123 -7.46 8.78 -12.68
N ASN A 124 -7.24 7.76 -13.51
CA ASN A 124 -8.21 6.70 -13.80
C ASN A 124 -7.50 5.41 -14.23
N PHE A 125 -8.10 4.25 -13.92
CA PHE A 125 -7.45 2.96 -14.19
C PHE A 125 -7.26 2.67 -15.68
N THR A 126 -8.17 3.12 -16.55
CA THR A 126 -8.07 2.82 -17.98
C THR A 126 -6.79 3.39 -18.60
N ASP A 127 -6.44 4.64 -18.28
CA ASP A 127 -5.22 5.25 -18.80
C ASP A 127 -3.97 4.69 -18.12
N VAL A 128 -3.99 4.50 -16.80
CA VAL A 128 -2.84 3.95 -16.06
C VAL A 128 -2.53 2.52 -16.46
N ARG A 129 -3.55 1.67 -16.66
CA ARG A 129 -3.36 0.31 -17.21
C ARG A 129 -2.73 0.36 -18.60
N ARG A 130 -3.19 1.27 -19.46
CA ARG A 130 -2.64 1.40 -20.82
C ARG A 130 -1.15 1.76 -20.76
N GLU A 131 -0.79 2.75 -19.94
CA GLU A 131 0.60 3.15 -19.71
C GLU A 131 1.45 2.00 -19.17
N ALA A 132 0.99 1.36 -18.09
CA ALA A 132 1.65 0.20 -17.49
C ALA A 132 1.88 -0.92 -18.51
N ALA A 133 0.89 -1.23 -19.35
CA ALA A 133 1.03 -2.26 -20.36
C ALA A 133 2.13 -1.94 -21.38
N PHE A 134 2.23 -0.69 -21.84
CA PHE A 134 3.27 -0.29 -22.79
C PHE A 134 4.66 -0.27 -22.16
N GLU A 135 4.80 0.31 -20.97
CA GLU A 135 6.09 0.37 -20.27
C GLU A 135 6.61 -1.04 -19.96
N LEU A 136 5.74 -1.93 -19.49
CA LEU A 136 6.13 -3.32 -19.20
C LEU A 136 6.38 -4.13 -20.49
N PHE A 137 5.69 -3.82 -21.58
CA PHE A 137 5.98 -4.44 -22.89
C PHE A 137 7.37 -4.03 -23.39
N GLU A 138 7.72 -2.74 -23.28
CA GLU A 138 9.05 -2.25 -23.60
C GLU A 138 10.12 -2.86 -22.68
N LEU A 139 9.86 -2.92 -21.37
CA LEU A 139 10.79 -3.41 -20.37
C LEU A 139 11.10 -4.91 -20.55
N TYR A 140 10.08 -5.75 -20.69
CA TYR A 140 10.25 -7.20 -20.72
C TYR A 140 10.42 -7.78 -22.12
N TYR A 141 9.95 -7.09 -23.15
CA TYR A 141 10.02 -7.55 -24.54
C TYR A 141 10.54 -6.45 -25.49
N PRO A 142 11.71 -5.85 -25.23
CA PRO A 142 12.17 -4.65 -25.93
C PRO A 142 12.30 -4.83 -27.45
N GLU A 143 12.70 -6.00 -27.92
CA GLU A 143 12.82 -6.26 -29.37
C GLU A 143 11.44 -6.39 -30.04
N LEU A 144 10.46 -7.01 -29.37
CA LEU A 144 9.09 -7.09 -29.89
C LEU A 144 8.42 -5.72 -29.86
N TYR A 145 8.67 -4.93 -28.81
CA TYR A 145 8.20 -3.55 -28.69
C TYR A 145 8.69 -2.69 -29.86
N ARG A 146 10.01 -2.71 -30.16
CA ARG A 146 10.58 -1.96 -31.30
C ARG A 146 10.00 -2.37 -32.65
N ILE A 147 9.76 -3.68 -32.86
CA ILE A 147 9.13 -4.17 -34.10
C ILE A 147 7.70 -3.66 -34.20
N TRP A 148 6.93 -3.76 -33.11
CA TRP A 148 5.57 -3.25 -33.04
C TRP A 148 5.51 -1.74 -33.30
N GLU A 149 6.36 -0.94 -32.64
CA GLU A 149 6.43 0.51 -32.78
C GLU A 149 6.80 0.94 -34.21
N SER A 150 7.68 0.17 -34.87
CA SER A 150 8.11 0.44 -36.25
C SER A 150 7.14 -0.04 -37.34
N THR A 151 6.04 -0.71 -36.97
CA THR A 151 5.08 -1.30 -37.93
C THR A 151 3.69 -0.65 -37.82
N PRO A 152 3.47 0.53 -38.41
CA PRO A 152 2.26 1.30 -38.20
C PRO A 152 0.97 0.71 -38.81
N CYS A 153 1.02 -0.34 -39.66
CA CYS A 153 -0.12 -0.69 -40.52
C CYS A 153 -0.38 -2.20 -40.78
N ASP A 154 0.21 -3.14 -40.04
CA ASP A 154 0.09 -4.58 -40.38
C ASP A 154 -1.04 -5.32 -39.63
N GLY A 155 -1.91 -4.58 -38.93
CA GLY A 155 -2.97 -5.17 -38.09
C GLY A 155 -2.47 -5.82 -36.80
N LEU A 156 -1.19 -5.58 -36.45
CA LEU A 156 -0.59 -6.02 -35.19
C LEU A 156 -1.06 -5.09 -34.06
N ILE A 157 -2.18 -5.46 -33.44
CA ILE A 157 -2.75 -4.72 -32.30
C ILE A 157 -2.14 -5.29 -31.03
N PHE A 158 -1.47 -4.42 -30.25
CA PHE A 158 -1.10 -4.75 -28.87
C PHE A 158 -2.32 -4.53 -27.99
N ASP A 159 -2.87 -5.63 -27.49
CA ASP A 159 -4.01 -5.63 -26.57
C ASP A 159 -3.51 -5.48 -25.14
N THR A 160 -3.60 -4.25 -24.62
CA THR A 160 -3.07 -3.87 -23.30
C THR A 160 -3.75 -4.60 -22.16
N ASP A 161 -5.06 -4.82 -22.26
CA ASP A 161 -5.82 -5.50 -21.21
C ASP A 161 -5.44 -6.98 -21.17
N ARG A 162 -5.39 -7.64 -22.34
CA ARG A 162 -4.98 -9.04 -22.41
C ARG A 162 -3.53 -9.25 -21.95
N PHE A 163 -2.65 -8.29 -22.18
CA PHE A 163 -1.27 -8.35 -21.70
C PHE A 163 -1.22 -8.32 -20.16
N LEU A 164 -1.88 -7.34 -19.54
CA LEU A 164 -1.90 -7.19 -18.08
C LEU A 164 -2.68 -8.32 -17.38
N ASP A 165 -3.76 -8.80 -17.97
CA ASP A 165 -4.57 -9.90 -17.43
C ASP A 165 -3.95 -11.28 -17.73
N SER A 166 -2.72 -11.32 -18.25
CA SER A 166 -2.02 -12.58 -18.47
C SER A 166 -1.72 -13.27 -17.14
N PRO A 167 -1.77 -14.62 -17.09
CA PRO A 167 -1.55 -15.37 -15.85
C PRO A 167 -0.13 -15.27 -15.30
N SER A 168 0.80 -14.67 -16.07
CA SER A 168 2.19 -14.45 -15.65
C SER A 168 2.37 -13.16 -14.83
N LEU A 169 1.34 -12.32 -14.77
CA LEU A 169 1.36 -11.06 -14.03
C LEU A 169 0.37 -11.13 -12.88
N THR A 170 0.75 -10.53 -11.76
CA THR A 170 -0.18 -10.14 -10.70
C THR A 170 -0.43 -8.65 -10.84
N VAL A 171 -1.70 -8.28 -11.02
CA VAL A 171 -2.13 -6.88 -11.14
C VAL A 171 -3.05 -6.54 -9.98
N ALA A 172 -2.79 -5.43 -9.32
CA ALA A 172 -3.68 -4.85 -8.31
C ALA A 172 -3.98 -3.40 -8.65
N GLU A 173 -5.23 -3.00 -8.48
CA GLU A 173 -5.74 -1.66 -8.72
C GLU A 173 -6.10 -1.02 -7.38
N VAL A 174 -5.52 0.15 -7.10
CA VAL A 174 -5.60 0.81 -5.80
C VAL A 174 -6.08 2.25 -5.97
N HIS A 175 -7.02 2.68 -5.13
CA HIS A 175 -7.39 4.10 -5.03
C HIS A 175 -6.56 4.78 -3.93
N LEU A 176 -6.02 5.96 -4.23
CA LEU A 176 -5.22 6.79 -3.31
C LEU A 176 -5.83 8.19 -3.25
N GLY A 177 -6.94 8.32 -2.53
CA GLY A 177 -7.70 9.56 -2.47
C GLY A 177 -8.29 9.93 -3.83
N SER A 178 -7.78 10.98 -4.47
CA SER A 178 -8.18 11.39 -5.81
C SER A 178 -7.37 10.77 -6.95
N GLU A 179 -6.28 10.08 -6.63
CA GLU A 179 -5.43 9.38 -7.59
C GLU A 179 -5.71 7.88 -7.56
N VAL A 180 -5.21 7.18 -8.57
CA VAL A 180 -5.21 5.72 -8.64
C VAL A 180 -3.80 5.21 -8.91
N ALA A 181 -3.53 3.99 -8.47
CA ALA A 181 -2.30 3.26 -8.78
C ALA A 181 -2.62 1.87 -9.34
N VAL A 182 -1.85 1.46 -10.34
CA VAL A 182 -1.82 0.08 -10.84
C VAL A 182 -0.49 -0.52 -10.42
N LEU A 183 -0.55 -1.61 -9.66
CA LEU A 183 0.60 -2.36 -9.17
C LEU A 183 0.74 -3.61 -10.01
N VAL A 184 1.91 -3.83 -10.61
CA VAL A 184 2.15 -5.01 -11.45
C VAL A 184 3.43 -5.72 -11.01
N SER A 185 3.35 -7.02 -10.74
CA SER A 185 4.51 -7.86 -10.49
C SER A 185 4.50 -9.11 -11.37
N LEU A 186 5.70 -9.62 -11.67
CA LEU A 186 5.86 -10.95 -12.26
C LEU A 186 5.74 -12.02 -11.18
N TRP A 187 5.09 -13.13 -11.52
CA TRP A 187 5.09 -14.35 -10.70
C TRP A 187 6.45 -15.06 -10.67
#